data_AF-A0A7C6TG56-F1
#
_entry.id   AF-A0A7C6TG56-F1
#
_cell.length_a   1.000
_cell.length_b   1.000
_cell.length_c   1.000
_cell.angle_alpha   90.00
_cell.angle_beta   90.00
_cell.angle_gamma   90.00
#
_symmetry.space_group_name_H-M   'P 1'
#
loop_
_entity.id
_entity.type
_entity.pdbx_description
1 polymer ?
#
loop_
_entity_poly.entity_id
_entity_poly.type
_entity_poly.pdbx_seq_one_letter_code
_entity_poly.pdbx_strand_id
1 'polypeptide(L)'
;MRLQTPTTLSIHLSVRPSDDTVRVWVATDYLAHVTVHQTMPQPEAMRAGADRVEYTFATTATDQPVQVWFTVEPNRPGLLRGAMGRSEGPAVAVTQMVMP
;
A
#
# COMPACT_ATOMS: atom_id res chain seq x y z
N MET A 1 23.35 -12.99 8.56
CA MET A 1 22.99 -11.89 7.65
C MET A 1 21.69 -11.30 8.15
N ARG A 2 21.65 -10.02 8.52
CA ARG A 2 20.40 -9.33 8.85
C ARG A 2 20.42 -7.98 8.15
N LEU A 3 19.82 -7.92 6.98
CA LEU A 3 19.33 -6.65 6.45
C LEU A 3 17.99 -6.89 5.77
N GLN A 4 16.97 -6.98 6.62
CA GLN A 4 15.57 -6.92 6.25
C GLN A 4 14.86 -6.10 7.33
N THR A 5 15.11 -4.79 7.33
CA THR A 5 14.45 -3.89 8.27
C THR A 5 13.04 -3.62 7.78
N PRO A 6 12.00 -3.87 8.58
CA PRO A 6 10.64 -3.48 8.23
C PRO A 6 10.60 -1.99 7.89
N THR A 7 10.04 -1.67 6.74
CA THR A 7 9.84 -0.30 6.25
C THR A 7 8.36 0.01 6.26
N THR A 8 7.99 1.16 6.83
CA THR A 8 6.61 1.63 6.78
C THR A 8 6.43 2.49 5.54
N LEU A 9 5.59 2.04 4.61
CA LEU A 9 5.04 2.86 3.54
C LEU A 9 3.78 3.54 4.06
N SER A 10 3.63 4.83 3.80
CA SER A 10 2.42 5.57 4.14
C SER A 10 1.83 6.19 2.89
N ILE A 11 0.54 5.96 2.69
CA ILE A 11 -0.25 6.52 1.59
C ILE A 11 -1.24 7.50 2.20
N HIS A 12 -1.14 8.75 1.78
CA HIS A 12 -2.12 9.79 2.14
C HIS A 12 -3.21 9.85 1.07
N LEU A 13 -4.45 9.63 1.49
CA LEU A 13 -5.60 9.63 0.60
C LEU A 13 -6.53 10.78 1.01
N SER A 14 -6.71 11.73 0.09
CA SER A 14 -7.78 12.72 0.22
C SER A 14 -9.10 12.06 -0.19
N VAL A 15 -9.93 11.70 0.79
CA VAL A 15 -11.30 11.22 0.58
C VAL A 15 -12.29 12.36 0.72
N ARG A 16 -13.40 12.32 -0.01
CA ARG A 16 -14.49 13.28 0.21
C ARG A 16 -15.37 12.75 1.34
N PRO A 17 -16.02 13.63 2.14
CA PRO A 17 -16.94 13.21 3.20
C PRO A 17 -18.12 12.34 2.73
N SER A 18 -18.39 12.33 1.42
CA SER A 18 -19.45 11.54 0.78
C SER A 18 -19.01 10.13 0.37
N ASP A 19 -17.70 9.83 0.40
CA ASP A 19 -17.18 8.52 0.04
C ASP A 19 -17.29 7.63 1.28
N ASP A 20 -18.15 6.61 1.29
CA ASP A 20 -18.28 5.66 2.41
C ASP A 20 -17.13 4.65 2.49
N THR A 21 -16.46 4.42 1.36
CA THR A 21 -15.31 3.51 1.25
C THR A 21 -14.28 4.09 0.30
N VAL A 22 -13.00 3.76 0.54
CA VAL A 22 -11.89 4.08 -0.35
C VAL A 22 -11.19 2.81 -0.79
N ARG A 23 -10.93 2.70 -2.10
CA ARG A 23 -10.20 1.57 -2.68
C ARG A 23 -8.82 1.99 -3.13
N VAL A 24 -7.83 1.27 -2.64
CA VAL A 24 -6.41 1.49 -2.95
C VAL A 24 -5.88 0.20 -3.55
N TRP A 25 -4.98 0.30 -4.52
CA TRP A 25 -4.33 -0.87 -5.10
C TRP A 25 -2.82 -0.74 -5.03
N VAL A 26 -2.17 -1.90 -4.99
CA VAL A 26 -0.72 -2.04 -5.07
C VAL A 26 -0.41 -3.06 -6.17
N ALA A 27 0.51 -2.72 -7.07
CA ALA A 27 0.91 -3.60 -8.16
C ALA A 27 1.49 -4.92 -7.61
N THR A 28 1.11 -6.06 -8.21
CA THR A 28 1.62 -7.37 -7.82
C THR A 28 3.14 -7.47 -8.02
N ASP A 29 3.70 -6.79 -9.03
CA ASP A 29 5.15 -6.69 -9.25
C ASP A 29 5.91 -6.14 -8.04
N TYR A 30 5.33 -5.15 -7.34
CA TYR A 30 5.94 -4.62 -6.11
C TYR A 30 5.82 -5.63 -4.97
N LEU A 31 4.61 -6.20 -4.80
CA LEU A 31 4.32 -7.19 -3.77
C LEU A 31 5.12 -8.50 -3.95
N ALA A 32 5.57 -8.82 -5.16
CA ALA A 32 6.45 -9.96 -5.42
C ALA A 32 7.85 -9.80 -4.79
N HIS A 33 8.24 -8.58 -4.41
CA HIS A 33 9.56 -8.27 -3.86
C HIS A 33 9.56 -7.87 -2.38
N VAL A 34 8.38 -7.75 -1.77
CA VAL A 34 8.21 -7.39 -0.36
C VAL A 34 7.24 -8.32 0.33
N THR A 35 7.44 -8.54 1.62
CA THR A 35 6.46 -9.21 2.48
C THR A 35 5.67 -8.14 3.22
N VAL A 36 4.35 -8.09 3.05
CA VAL A 36 3.47 -7.19 3.80
C VAL A 36 3.16 -7.82 5.15
N HIS A 37 3.65 -7.22 6.23
CA HIS A 37 3.42 -7.69 7.60
C HIS A 37 2.14 -7.12 8.19
N GLN A 38 1.85 -5.85 7.90
CA GLN A 38 0.73 -5.16 8.51
C GLN A 38 0.17 -4.09 7.56
N THR A 39 -1.14 -3.88 7.64
CA THR A 39 -1.83 -2.78 7.00
C THR A 39 -2.73 -2.09 8.04
N MET A 40 -2.62 -0.77 8.14
CA MET A 40 -3.40 0.06 9.07
C MET A 40 -4.01 1.24 8.31
N PRO A 41 -5.28 1.62 8.55
CA PRO A 41 -6.28 0.84 9.27
C PRO A 41 -6.48 -0.53 8.60
N GLN A 42 -7.14 -1.46 9.30
CA GLN A 42 -7.40 -2.77 8.74
C GLN A 42 -8.38 -2.63 7.55
N PRO A 43 -8.05 -3.17 6.37
CA PRO A 43 -8.97 -3.14 5.23
C PRO A 43 -10.22 -3.98 5.53
N GLU A 44 -11.38 -3.50 5.11
CA GLU A 44 -12.63 -4.26 5.14
C GLU A 44 -12.60 -5.44 4.17
N ALA A 45 -11.92 -5.26 3.03
CA ALA A 45 -11.76 -6.30 2.03
C ALA A 45 -10.42 -6.17 1.31
N MET A 46 -9.87 -7.32 0.92
CA MET A 46 -8.70 -7.42 0.06
C MET A 46 -9.02 -8.33 -1.12
N ARG A 47 -8.72 -7.87 -2.33
CA ARG A 47 -8.95 -8.61 -3.58
C ARG A 47 -7.66 -8.69 -4.37
N ALA A 48 -7.10 -9.89 -4.47
CA ALA A 48 -5.97 -10.13 -5.35
C ALA A 48 -6.44 -10.28 -6.80
N GLY A 49 -5.90 -9.47 -7.70
CA GLY A 49 -6.00 -9.62 -9.15
C GLY A 49 -4.67 -10.09 -9.75
N ALA A 50 -4.62 -10.19 -11.09
CA ALA A 50 -3.41 -10.60 -11.79
C ALA A 50 -2.28 -9.55 -11.66
N ASP A 51 -2.60 -8.28 -11.90
CA ASP A 51 -1.60 -7.20 -11.98
C ASP A 51 -1.55 -6.29 -10.72
N ARG A 52 -2.54 -6.43 -9.83
CA ARG A 52 -2.65 -5.61 -8.62
C ARG A 52 -3.50 -6.29 -7.55
N VAL A 53 -3.20 -5.96 -6.30
CA VAL A 53 -4.02 -6.28 -5.13
C VAL A 53 -4.77 -5.02 -4.71
N GLU A 54 -6.09 -5.10 -4.63
CA GLU A 54 -6.95 -4.01 -4.18
C GLU A 54 -7.32 -4.19 -2.69
N TYR A 55 -7.27 -3.10 -1.95
CA TYR A 55 -7.59 -2.98 -0.54
C TYR A 55 -8.73 -1.96 -0.40
N THR A 56 -9.82 -2.37 0.23
CA THR A 56 -10.98 -1.51 0.51
C THR A 56 -10.95 -1.12 1.97
N PHE A 57 -11.01 0.18 2.25
CA PHE A 57 -11.02 0.73 3.60
C PHE A 57 -12.31 1.51 3.83
N ALA A 58 -12.88 1.40 5.02
CA ALA A 58 -13.97 2.26 5.45
C ALA A 58 -13.44 3.68 5.69
N THR A 59 -14.12 4.69 5.18
CA THR A 59 -13.81 6.10 5.46
C THR A 59 -14.47 6.61 6.74
N THR A 60 -15.26 5.75 7.40
CA THR A 60 -15.86 6.01 8.73
C THR A 60 -14.80 6.14 9.83
N ALA A 61 -13.54 5.81 9.54
CA ALA A 61 -12.40 6.20 10.35
C ALA A 61 -12.41 7.73 10.49
N THR A 62 -12.73 8.21 11.69
CA THR A 62 -12.97 9.61 12.08
C THR A 62 -11.88 10.63 11.73
N ASP A 63 -10.74 10.20 11.18
CA ASP A 63 -9.63 11.05 10.76
C ASP A 63 -9.60 11.18 9.23
N GLN A 64 -10.14 12.30 8.74
CA GLN A 64 -9.79 12.82 7.42
C GLN A 64 -8.57 13.73 7.57
N PRO A 65 -7.50 13.54 6.80
CA PRO A 65 -7.35 12.63 5.66
C PRO A 65 -7.13 11.16 6.06
N VAL A 66 -7.67 10.22 5.27
CA VAL A 66 -7.45 8.78 5.49
C VAL A 66 -5.98 8.47 5.18
N GLN A 67 -5.25 8.08 6.21
CA GLN A 67 -3.87 7.62 6.08
C GLN A 67 -3.83 6.10 6.17
N VAL A 68 -3.25 5.48 5.15
CA VAL A 68 -3.03 4.02 5.12
C VAL A 68 -1.54 3.75 5.25
N TRP A 69 -1.16 2.92 6.22
CA TRP A 69 0.20 2.46 6.43
C TRP A 69 0.32 1.00 6.05
N PHE A 70 1.35 0.66 5.28
CA PHE A 70 1.78 -0.70 4.99
C PHE A 70 3.15 -0.91 5.60
N THR A 71 3.25 -1.84 6.54
CA THR A 71 4.55 -2.31 7.03
C THR A 71 5.01 -3.42 6.11
N VAL A 72 6.05 -3.14 5.33
CA VAL A 72 6.60 -4.06 4.35
C VAL A 72 8.05 -4.37 4.65
N GLU A 73 8.46 -5.60 4.38
CA GLU A 73 9.85 -6.03 4.52
C GLU A 73 10.37 -6.47 3.15
N PRO A 74 11.41 -5.83 2.62
CA PRO A 74 12.02 -6.27 1.37
C PRO A 74 12.60 -7.68 1.46
N ASN A 75 12.34 -8.49 0.44
CA ASN A 75 12.85 -9.87 0.36
C ASN A 75 14.31 -9.92 -0.16
N ARG A 76 14.78 -8.86 -0.82
CA ARG A 76 16.14 -8.76 -1.37
C ARG A 76 16.61 -7.30 -1.41
N PRO A 77 17.92 -7.04 -1.24
CA PRO A 77 18.49 -5.73 -1.47
C PRO A 77 18.41 -5.33 -2.96
N GLY A 78 18.39 -4.04 -3.25
CA GLY A 78 18.31 -3.48 -4.59
C GLY A 78 17.19 -2.46 -4.78
N LEU A 79 16.96 -2.08 -6.04
CA LEU A 79 15.96 -1.11 -6.42
C LEU A 79 14.62 -1.80 -6.70
N LEU A 80 13.65 -1.57 -5.82
CA LEU A 80 12.28 -2.02 -6.01
C LEU A 80 11.50 -0.93 -6.74
N ARG A 81 10.77 -1.32 -7.78
CA ARG A 81 9.86 -0.45 -8.52
C ARG A 81 8.46 -1.02 -8.46
N GLY A 82 7.48 -0.14 -8.41
CA GLY A 82 6.09 -0.50 -8.31
C GLY A 82 5.19 0.66 -8.66
N ALA A 83 3.89 0.39 -8.60
CA ALA A 83 2.89 1.42 -8.63
C ALA A 83 1.82 1.12 -7.58
N MET A 84 1.27 2.17 -7.01
CA MET A 84 0.14 2.11 -6.12
C MET A 84 -0.73 3.34 -6.32
N GLY A 85 -2.00 3.24 -5.99
CA GLY A 85 -2.89 4.37 -6.17
C GLY A 85 -4.30 4.06 -5.74
N ARG A 86 -5.19 5.03 -5.92
CA ARG A 86 -6.63 4.80 -5.76
C ARG A 86 -7.17 4.10 -7.00
N SER A 87 -8.19 3.25 -6.84
CA SER A 87 -8.83 2.60 -7.99
C SER A 87 -9.47 3.64 -8.93
N GLU A 88 -10.05 4.70 -8.37
CA GLU A 88 -10.68 5.82 -9.10
C GLU A 88 -9.76 7.06 -9.22
N GLY A 89 -8.44 6.88 -9.25
CA GLY A 89 -7.49 7.99 -9.16
C GLY A 89 -6.17 7.77 -9.89
N PRO A 90 -5.29 8.79 -9.89
CA PRO A 90 -3.98 8.68 -10.51
C PRO A 90 -3.13 7.62 -9.79
N ALA A 91 -2.40 6.84 -10.59
CA ALA A 91 -1.36 5.94 -10.09
C ALA A 91 -0.14 6.75 -9.66
N VAL A 92 0.47 6.35 -8.55
CA VAL A 92 1.75 6.86 -8.06
C VAL A 92 2.79 5.78 -8.26
N ALA A 93 3.84 6.11 -9.02
CA ALA A 93 5.00 5.24 -9.14
C ALA A 93 5.79 5.24 -7.83
N VAL A 94 6.12 4.06 -7.33
CA VAL A 94 6.91 3.86 -6.11
C VAL A 94 8.26 3.33 -6.49
N THR A 95 9.30 3.94 -5.94
CA THR A 95 10.67 3.45 -6.06
C THR A 95 11.28 3.41 -4.66
N GLN A 96 11.74 2.23 -4.25
CA GLN A 96 12.39 2.01 -2.97
C GLN A 96 13.78 1.43 -3.20
N MET A 97 14.79 2.12 -2.68
CA MET A 97 16.17 1.63 -2.69
C MET A 97 16.45 0.92 -1.37
N VAL A 98 16.65 -0.39 -1.45
CA VAL A 98 16.97 -1.23 -0.29
C VAL A 98 18.47 -1.45 -0.28
N MET A 99 19.12 -0.88 0.74
CA MET A 99 20.56 -1.04 0.94
C MET A 99 20.87 -2.42 1.57
N PRO A 100 22.01 -3.04 1.20
CA PRO A 100 22.45 -4.33 1.71
C PRO A 100 23.08 -4.28 3.10
#